data_AF-A0A924W5P3-F1
#
_entry.id   AF-A0A924W5P3-F1
#
_cell.length_a   1.000
_cell.length_b   1.000
_cell.length_c   1.000
_cell.angle_alpha   90.00
_cell.angle_beta   90.00
_cell.angle_gamma   90.00
#
_symmetry.space_group_name_H-M   'P 1'
#
loop_
_entity.id
_entity.type
_entity.pdbx_description
1 polymer ?
#
loop_
_entity_poly.entity_id
_entity_poly.type
_entity_poly.pdbx_seq_one_letter_code
_entity_poly.pdbx_strand_id
1 'polypeptide(L)' 'MPTETHSQIASFIWSICNLLRGPYKRNEYRKVILPLTVLRRFDCILVPTKAAVLKEHATIKT' A
#
# COMPACT_ATOMS: atom_id res chain seq x y z
N MET A 1 -0.67 3.09 -19.52
CA MET A 1 -0.32 2.60 -18.17
C MET A 1 0.79 1.57 -18.35
N PRO A 2 1.99 1.74 -17.78
CA PRO A 2 3.01 0.70 -17.89
C PRO A 2 2.49 -0.54 -17.15
N THR A 3 2.43 -1.67 -17.85
CA THR A 3 2.06 -2.96 -17.28
C THR A 3 3.23 -3.43 -16.41
N GLU A 4 3.28 -3.00 -15.16
CA GLU A 4 4.30 -3.47 -14.22
C GLU A 4 4.21 -4.98 -14.12
N THR A 5 5.30 -5.65 -14.48
CA THR A 5 5.40 -7.10 -14.43
C THR A 5 5.43 -7.55 -12.97
N HIS A 6 4.84 -8.71 -12.67
CA HIS A 6 4.80 -9.27 -11.31
C HIS A 6 6.19 -9.30 -10.65
N SER A 7 7.23 -9.60 -11.44
CA SER A 7 8.64 -9.61 -11.01
C SER A 7 9.16 -8.24 -10.56
N GLN A 8 8.72 -7.15 -11.19
CA GLN A 8 9.09 -5.77 -10.79
C GLN A 8 8.47 -5.43 -9.43
N ILE A 9 7.20 -5.77 -9.22
CA ILE A 9 6.50 -5.55 -7.94
C ILE A 9 7.15 -6.39 -6.82
N ALA A 10 7.46 -7.66 -7.10
CA ALA A 10 8.16 -8.51 -6.15
C ALA A 10 9.54 -7.94 -5.78
N SER A 11 10.30 -7.45 -6.77
CA SER A 11 11.61 -6.83 -6.55
C SER A 11 11.51 -5.54 -5.73
N PHE A 12 10.48 -4.72 -5.97
CA PHE A 12 10.19 -3.51 -5.22
C PHE A 12 9.83 -3.83 -3.76
N ILE A 13 8.98 -4.82 -3.51
CA ILE A 13 8.64 -5.24 -2.14
C ILE A 13 9.92 -5.73 -1.41
N TRP A 14 10.75 -6.53 -2.08
CA TRP A 14 12.02 -7.00 -1.52
C TRP A 14 13.02 -5.87 -1.25
N SER A 15 13.03 -4.80 -2.04
CA SER A 15 13.90 -3.65 -1.78
C SER A 15 13.50 -2.92 -0.49
N ILE A 16 12.19 -2.81 -0.20
CA ILE A 16 11.68 -2.27 1.06
C ILE A 16 12.08 -3.14 2.26
N CYS A 17 12.08 -4.48 2.11
CA CYS A 17 12.54 -5.39 3.17
C CYS A 17 13.97 -5.08 3.64
N ASN A 18 14.84 -4.58 2.77
CA ASN A 18 16.21 -4.26 3.12
C ASN A 18 16.30 -3.09 4.12
N LEU A 19 15.30 -2.20 4.15
CA LEU A 19 15.20 -1.10 5.13
C LEU A 19 14.86 -1.59 6.54
N LEU A 20 14.31 -2.81 6.67
CA LEU A 20 13.99 -3.42 7.96
C LEU A 20 15.17 -4.17 8.57
N ARG A 21 16.30 -4.27 7.88
CA ARG A 21 17.52 -4.92 8.40
C ARG A 21 18.05 -4.17 9.61
N GLY A 22 18.36 -4.91 10.67
CA GLY A 22 18.79 -4.37 11.97
C GLY A 22 17.71 -4.63 13.02
N PRO A 23 16.74 -3.72 13.21
CA PRO A 23 15.75 -3.81 14.28
C PRO A 23 14.80 -5.02 14.15
N TYR A 24 14.66 -5.61 12.96
CA TYR A 24 13.79 -6.77 12.72
C TYR A 24 14.56 -7.98 12.20
N LYS A 25 14.20 -9.17 12.71
CA LYS A 25 14.67 -10.44 12.13
C LYS A 25 13.93 -10.73 10.82
N ARG A 26 14.53 -11.52 9.92
CA ARG A 26 13.94 -11.84 8.60
C ARG A 26 12.52 -12.43 8.70
N ASN A 27 12.26 -13.25 9.71
CA ASN A 27 10.92 -13.82 9.96
C ASN A 27 9.88 -12.78 10.42
N GLU A 28 10.33 -11.62 10.92
CA GLU A 28 9.50 -10.52 11.42
C GLU A 28 9.16 -9.49 10.35
N TYR A 29 9.82 -9.49 9.20
CA TYR A 29 9.51 -8.57 8.10
C TYR A 29 8.03 -8.63 7.69
N ARG A 30 7.43 -9.81 7.77
CA ARG A 30 5.99 -10.01 7.52
C ARG A 30 5.09 -9.17 8.43
N LYS A 31 5.50 -8.87 9.67
CA LYS A 31 4.75 -8.02 10.61
C LYS A 31 4.60 -6.58 10.10
N VAL A 32 5.52 -6.12 9.25
CA VAL A 32 5.50 -4.77 8.66
C VAL A 32 4.93 -4.81 7.24
N ILE A 33 5.40 -5.74 6.41
CA ILE A 33 5.05 -5.81 4.98
C ILE A 33 3.56 -6.12 4.77
N LEU A 34 3.01 -7.07 5.52
CA LEU A 34 1.61 -7.49 5.35
C LEU A 34 0.63 -6.36 5.63
N PRO A 35 0.65 -5.67 6.79
CA PRO A 35 -0.28 -4.57 7.04
C PRO A 35 -0.13 -3.43 6.02
N LEU A 36 1.10 -3.08 5.62
CA LEU A 36 1.30 -2.04 4.59
C LEU A 36 0.75 -2.46 3.21
N THR A 37 0.91 -3.73 2.85
CA THR A 37 0.36 -4.27 1.59
C THR A 37 -1.17 -4.27 1.62
N VAL A 38 -1.77 -4.62 2.77
CA VAL A 38 -3.23 -4.55 2.95
C VAL A 38 -3.72 -3.11 2.84
N LEU A 39 -3.06 -2.16 3.49
CA LEU A 39 -3.41 -0.74 3.39
C LEU A 39 -3.33 -0.24 1.95
N ARG A 40 -2.28 -0.61 1.22
CA ARG A 40 -2.15 -0.23 -0.20
C ARG A 40 -3.28 -0.84 -1.04
N ARG A 41 -3.61 -2.11 -0.82
CA ARG A 41 -4.71 -2.77 -1.53
C ARG A 41 -6.05 -2.08 -1.22
N PHE A 42 -6.28 -1.74 0.04
CA PHE A 42 -7.49 -1.05 0.48
C PHE A 42 -7.59 0.34 -0.16
N ASP A 43 -6.50 1.12 -0.17
CA ASP A 43 -6.42 2.41 -0.87
C ASP A 43 -6.73 2.24 -2.36
N CYS A 44 -6.12 1.28 -3.06
CA CYS A 44 -6.41 1.01 -4.47
C CYS A 44 -7.88 0.70 -4.75
N ILE A 45 -8.57 0.00 -3.85
CA ILE A 45 -10.01 -0.30 -3.96
C ILE A 45 -10.85 0.97 -3.79
N LEU A 46 -10.41 1.90 -2.95
CA LEU A 46 -11.11 3.15 -2.67
C LEU A 46 -10.76 4.29 -3.65
N VAL A 47 -9.67 4.18 -4.40
CA VAL A 47 -9.25 5.19 -5.40
C VAL A 47 -10.39 5.62 -6.34
N PRO A 48 -11.20 4.71 -6.94
CA PRO A 48 -12.24 5.10 -7.89
C PRO A 48 -13.36 5.94 -7.25
N THR A 49 -13.66 5.73 -5.97
CA THR A 49 -14.78 6.37 -5.26
C THR A 49 -14.34 7.58 -4.44
N LYS A 50 -13.02 7.76 -4.23
CA LYS A 50 -12.45 8.81 -3.38
C LYS A 50 -12.94 10.22 -3.72
N ALA A 51 -12.96 10.58 -5.00
CA ALA A 51 -13.39 11.91 -5.43
C ALA A 51 -14.88 12.18 -5.13
N ALA A 52 -15.74 11.17 -5.34
CA ALA A 52 -17.17 11.27 -5.02
C ALA A 52 -17.40 11.43 -3.51
N VAL A 53 -16.71 10.63 -2.69
CA VAL A 53 -16.80 10.71 -1.22
C VAL A 53 -16.34 12.07 -0.70
N LEU A 54 -15.24 12.61 -1.24
CA LEU A 54 -14.74 13.92 -0.82
C LEU A 54 -15.70 15.06 -1.20
N LYS A 55 -16.38 14.95 -2.35
CA LYS A 55 -17.40 15.91 -2.79
C LYS A 55 -18.61 15.89 -1.84
N GLU A 56 -19.14 14.70 -1.53
CA GLU A 56 -20.27 14.54 -0.61
C GLU A 56 -19.94 15.01 0.81
N HIS A 57 -18.76 14.67 1.32
CA HIS A 57 -18.31 15.12 2.64
C HIS A 57 -18.25 16.65 2.75
N ALA A 58 -17.86 17.36 1.68
CA ALA A 58 -17.88 18.82 1.66
C ALA A 58 -19.30 19.40 1.72
N THR A 59 -20.28 18.75 1.09
CA THR A 59 -21.69 19.15 1.13
C THR A 59 -22.31 18.95 2.52
N ILE A 60 -21.99 17.84 3.19
CA ILE A 60 -22.55 17.48 4.51
C ILE A 60 -21.94 18.30 5.66
N LYS A 61 -20.74 18.87 5.48
CA LYS A 61 -20.06 19.66 6.52
C LYS A 61 -20.56 21.10 6.68
N THR A 62 -21.65 21.46 6.01
CA THR A 62 -22.39 22.72 6.26
C THR A 62 -23.47 22.47 7.28
#